data_AF-A0A139H244-F1
#
_entry.id   AF-A0A139H244-F1
#
_cell.length_a   1.000
_cell.length_b   1.000
_cell.length_c   1.000
_cell.angle_alpha   90.00
_cell.angle_beta   90.00
_cell.angle_gamma   90.00
#
_symmetry.space_group_name_H-M   'P 1'
#
loop_
_entity.id
_entity.type
_entity.pdbx_description
1 polymer ?
#
loop_
_entity_poly.entity_id
_entity_poly.type
_entity_poly.pdbx_seq_one_letter_code
_entity_poly.pdbx_strand_id
1 'polypeptide(L)'
;MAVARGVPLQAVWKGSQPRQRAAVVRAIAEAHLDMSSTTFKGYGSIYFGRDLDDDHRIPLQHTQGISVSNDNLVLGPITGRTWNYEGRQYIELDRAPWTTLHQYLTAVGRREMICVQQVPKLSPTQVTRILCSNRRAKDPSYTLLPPDLAASDAFRSGSTESIGLAQRPSP
;
A
#
# COMPACT_ATOMS: atom_id res chain seq x y z
N MET A 1 15.91 -2.90 -25.52
CA MET A 1 15.63 -1.81 -24.57
C MET A 1 16.56 -0.65 -24.89
N ALA A 2 16.05 0.59 -24.91
CA ALA A 2 16.90 1.77 -25.10
C ALA A 2 17.70 2.06 -23.81
N VAL A 3 18.96 2.47 -23.95
CA VAL A 3 19.80 2.86 -22.80
C VAL A 3 19.41 4.27 -22.35
N ALA A 4 18.88 4.38 -21.15
CA ALA A 4 18.63 5.69 -20.53
C ALA A 4 19.96 6.28 -20.05
N ARG A 5 20.34 7.44 -20.60
CA ARG A 5 21.54 8.17 -20.16
C ARG A 5 21.24 8.90 -18.85
N GLY A 6 22.09 8.76 -17.84
CA GLY A 6 21.95 9.45 -16.57
C GLY A 6 22.87 8.90 -15.48
N VAL A 7 22.80 9.53 -14.30
CA VAL A 7 23.47 9.04 -13.08
C VAL A 7 22.43 8.68 -12.02
N PRO A 8 22.67 7.65 -11.20
CA PRO A 8 21.76 7.31 -10.10
C PRO A 8 21.57 8.51 -9.16
N LEU A 9 20.31 8.80 -8.80
CA LEU A 9 19.99 9.95 -7.95
C LEU A 9 20.75 9.91 -6.61
N GLN A 10 20.95 8.72 -6.04
CA GLN A 10 21.74 8.52 -4.81
C GLN A 10 23.14 9.12 -4.86
N ALA A 11 23.79 9.13 -6.04
CA ALA A 11 25.16 9.62 -6.21
C ALA A 11 25.24 11.15 -6.12
N VAL A 12 24.18 11.86 -6.52
CA VAL A 12 24.15 13.33 -6.60
C VAL A 12 23.26 13.97 -5.53
N TRP A 13 22.37 13.21 -4.89
CA TRP A 13 21.33 13.72 -4.00
C TRP A 13 21.91 14.53 -2.83
N LYS A 14 22.95 14.03 -2.15
CA LYS A 14 23.54 14.73 -0.99
C LYS A 14 24.17 16.07 -1.37
N GLY A 15 24.73 16.19 -2.57
CA GLY A 15 25.40 17.39 -3.07
C GLY A 15 24.50 18.36 -3.85
N SER A 16 23.29 17.95 -4.24
CA SER A 16 22.38 18.80 -5.03
C SER A 16 21.79 19.95 -4.21
N GLN A 17 21.63 21.11 -4.85
CA GLN A 17 21.01 22.27 -4.20
C GLN A 17 19.52 22.02 -3.90
N PRO A 18 18.93 22.67 -2.87
CA PRO A 18 17.52 22.51 -2.52
C PRO A 18 16.56 22.70 -3.70
N ARG A 19 16.81 23.71 -4.56
CA ARG A 19 16.01 23.96 -5.76
C ARG A 19 16.05 22.78 -6.76
N GLN A 20 17.20 22.15 -6.93
CA GLN A 20 17.35 20.97 -7.79
C GLN A 20 16.61 19.77 -7.21
N ARG A 21 16.69 19.54 -5.90
CA ARG A 21 15.91 18.48 -5.23
C ARG A 21 14.42 18.69 -5.40
N ALA A 22 13.94 19.93 -5.22
CA ALA A 22 12.54 20.28 -5.41
C ALA A 22 12.08 20.02 -6.85
N ALA A 23 12.92 20.34 -7.85
CA ALA A 23 12.62 20.05 -9.26
C ALA A 23 12.53 18.54 -9.52
N VAL A 24 13.43 17.72 -8.96
CA VAL A 24 13.38 16.26 -9.08
C VAL A 24 12.11 15.69 -8.44
N VAL A 25 11.77 16.13 -7.22
CA VAL A 25 10.55 15.68 -6.53
C VAL A 25 9.30 16.04 -7.34
N ARG A 26 9.25 17.24 -7.93
CA ARG A 26 8.16 17.64 -8.81
C ARG A 26 8.05 16.74 -10.03
N ALA A 27 9.15 16.47 -10.72
CA ALA A 27 9.15 15.59 -11.90
C ALA A 27 8.69 14.16 -11.56
N ILE A 28 9.08 13.63 -10.40
CA ILE A 28 8.59 12.32 -9.91
C ILE A 28 7.09 12.37 -9.64
N ALA A 29 6.60 13.45 -9.03
CA ALA A 29 5.18 13.62 -8.74
C ALA A 29 4.35 13.72 -10.04
N GLU A 30 4.81 14.49 -11.02
CA GLU A 30 4.18 14.60 -12.35
C GLU A 30 4.12 13.23 -13.04
N ALA A 31 5.23 12.50 -13.10
CA ALA A 31 5.25 11.15 -13.65
C ALA A 31 4.29 10.20 -12.92
N HIS A 32 4.18 10.32 -11.59
CA HIS A 32 3.24 9.52 -10.81
C HIS A 32 1.78 9.88 -11.09
N LEU A 33 1.48 11.18 -11.25
CA LEU A 33 0.16 11.66 -11.64
C LEU A 33 -0.24 11.09 -12.99
N ASP A 34 0.64 11.16 -13.99
CA ASP A 34 0.42 10.61 -15.32
C ASP A 34 0.11 9.11 -15.27
N MET A 35 0.94 8.33 -14.54
CA MET A 35 0.71 6.90 -14.35
C MET A 35 -0.61 6.61 -13.60
N SER A 36 -0.97 7.41 -12.60
CA SER A 36 -2.19 7.21 -11.80
C SER A 36 -3.47 7.66 -12.50
N SER A 37 -3.36 8.53 -13.52
CA SER A 37 -4.49 8.96 -14.36
C SER A 37 -5.02 7.85 -15.26
N THR A 38 -4.24 6.78 -15.39
CA THR A 38 -4.55 5.62 -16.22
C THR A 38 -5.62 4.77 -15.53
N THR A 39 -6.75 4.54 -16.20
CA THR A 39 -7.90 3.80 -15.66
C THR A 39 -8.10 2.45 -16.34
N PHE A 40 -8.12 1.37 -15.56
CA PHE A 40 -8.34 0.02 -16.07
C PHE A 40 -9.79 -0.42 -15.86
N LYS A 41 -10.27 -1.32 -16.71
CA LYS A 41 -11.63 -1.90 -16.59
C LYS A 41 -11.83 -2.88 -15.41
N GLY A 42 -10.82 -3.04 -14.55
CA GLY A 42 -10.89 -3.92 -13.39
C GLY A 42 -9.74 -3.70 -12.41
N TYR A 43 -9.77 -4.47 -11.34
CA TYR A 43 -8.82 -4.44 -10.23
C TYR A 43 -8.20 -5.83 -10.07
N GLY A 44 -6.87 -5.90 -10.04
CA GLY A 44 -6.12 -7.16 -9.97
C GLY A 44 -4.63 -6.95 -10.22
N SER A 45 -3.88 -8.03 -10.38
CA SER A 45 -2.49 -7.98 -10.87
C SER A 45 -2.43 -8.30 -12.37
N ILE A 46 -1.39 -7.84 -13.05
CA ILE A 46 -1.22 -8.05 -14.50
C ILE A 46 -0.50 -9.37 -14.73
N TYR A 47 -1.04 -10.18 -15.64
CA TYR A 47 -0.51 -11.49 -16.05
C TYR A 47 -0.45 -11.60 -17.57
N PHE A 48 0.31 -12.57 -18.05
CA PHE A 48 0.09 -13.06 -19.41
C PHE A 48 -1.19 -13.90 -19.44
N GLY A 49 -2.05 -13.66 -20.43
CA GLY A 49 -3.32 -14.36 -20.59
C GLY A 49 -3.18 -15.88 -20.77
N ARG A 50 -2.03 -16.35 -21.22
CA ARG A 50 -1.69 -17.78 -21.34
C ARG A 50 -1.39 -18.46 -20.01
N ASP A 51 -1.07 -17.69 -18.97
CA ASP A 51 -0.70 -18.21 -17.64
C ASP A 51 -1.91 -18.33 -16.71
N LEU A 52 -3.11 -17.95 -17.18
CA LEU A 52 -4.36 -17.95 -16.41
C LEU A 52 -5.50 -18.60 -17.20
N ASP A 53 -6.36 -19.30 -16.48
CA ASP A 53 -7.62 -19.81 -17.01
C ASP A 53 -8.59 -18.67 -17.34
N ASP A 54 -9.48 -18.92 -18.30
CA ASP A 54 -10.44 -17.93 -18.82
C ASP A 54 -11.37 -17.37 -17.72
N ASP A 55 -11.68 -18.17 -16.71
CA ASP A 55 -12.56 -17.79 -15.60
C ASP A 55 -11.91 -16.82 -14.59
N HIS A 56 -10.58 -16.70 -14.62
CA HIS A 56 -9.81 -15.92 -13.65
C HIS A 56 -9.13 -14.70 -14.28
N ARG A 57 -9.60 -14.25 -15.45
CA ARG A 57 -8.97 -13.15 -16.18
C ARG A 57 -9.97 -12.12 -16.71
N ILE A 58 -9.58 -10.84 -16.61
CA ILE A 58 -10.25 -9.72 -17.27
C ILE A 58 -9.27 -9.13 -18.29
N PRO A 59 -9.66 -8.93 -19.57
CA PRO A 59 -8.79 -8.29 -20.56
C PRO A 59 -8.25 -6.95 -20.06
N LEU A 60 -6.94 -6.72 -20.20
CA LEU A 60 -6.32 -5.46 -19.78
C LEU A 60 -6.66 -4.35 -20.77
N GLN A 61 -7.78 -3.66 -20.52
CA GLN A 61 -8.23 -2.54 -21.33
C GLN A 61 -8.09 -1.24 -20.55
N HIS A 62 -7.47 -0.24 -21.19
CA HIS A 62 -7.27 1.09 -20.64
C HIS A 62 -8.19 2.11 -21.34
N THR A 63 -8.74 3.06 -20.57
CA THR A 63 -9.80 3.97 -21.04
C THR A 63 -9.29 5.15 -21.89
N GLN A 64 -7.99 5.49 -21.90
CA GLN A 64 -7.48 6.67 -22.64
C GLN A 64 -7.23 6.43 -24.15
N GLY A 65 -8.10 5.68 -24.82
CA GLY A 65 -8.21 5.67 -26.29
C GLY A 65 -7.10 4.97 -27.09
N ILE A 66 -5.92 4.74 -26.50
CA ILE A 66 -4.92 3.84 -27.07
C ILE A 66 -5.20 2.45 -26.50
N SER A 67 -6.10 1.71 -27.16
CA SER A 67 -6.12 0.25 -27.03
C SER A 67 -4.80 -0.26 -27.63
N VAL A 68 -3.71 -0.18 -26.86
CA VAL A 68 -2.65 -1.18 -27.01
C VAL A 68 -3.29 -2.44 -26.49
N SER A 69 -4.08 -3.09 -27.36
CA SER A 69 -4.52 -4.45 -27.15
C SER A 69 -3.26 -5.29 -27.21
N ASN A 70 -2.52 -5.31 -26.11
CA ASN A 70 -1.62 -6.41 -25.85
C ASN A 70 -2.57 -7.55 -25.52
N ASP A 71 -3.07 -8.23 -26.55
CA ASP A 71 -4.02 -9.36 -26.45
C ASP A 71 -3.50 -10.45 -25.50
N ASN A 72 -2.21 -10.39 -25.20
CA ASN A 72 -1.50 -11.28 -24.30
C ASN A 72 -1.55 -10.86 -22.83
N LEU A 73 -2.02 -9.67 -22.45
CA LEU A 73 -2.04 -9.21 -21.06
C LEU A 73 -3.45 -9.13 -20.49
N VAL A 74 -3.60 -9.64 -19.28
CA VAL A 74 -4.88 -9.69 -18.56
C VAL A 74 -4.70 -9.28 -17.10
N LEU A 75 -5.79 -8.85 -16.47
CA LEU A 75 -5.90 -8.72 -15.04
C LEU A 75 -6.33 -10.06 -14.45
N GLY A 76 -5.63 -10.51 -13.42
CA GLY A 76 -5.93 -11.73 -12.67
C GLY A 76 -5.81 -11.54 -11.17
N PRO A 77 -5.63 -12.64 -10.41
CA PRO A 77 -5.58 -12.59 -8.96
C PRO A 77 -4.49 -11.67 -8.40
N ILE A 78 -4.73 -11.01 -7.28
CA ILE A 78 -3.79 -10.05 -6.71
C ILE A 78 -2.62 -10.76 -6.01
N THR A 79 -1.39 -10.40 -6.38
CA THR A 79 -0.14 -10.97 -5.81
C THR A 79 0.56 -10.04 -4.84
N GLY A 80 -0.03 -8.88 -4.55
CA GLY A 80 0.54 -7.88 -3.66
C GLY A 80 0.89 -8.44 -2.27
N ARG A 81 1.92 -7.87 -1.65
CA ARG A 81 2.40 -8.28 -0.32
C ARG A 81 1.30 -8.27 0.74
N THR A 82 0.36 -7.33 0.67
CA THR A 82 -0.77 -7.21 1.60
C THR A 82 -1.75 -8.39 1.54
N TRP A 83 -1.68 -9.19 0.47
CA TRP A 83 -2.54 -10.34 0.22
C TRP A 83 -1.83 -11.69 0.41
N ASN A 84 -0.49 -11.73 0.28
CA ASN A 84 0.26 -12.99 0.20
C ASN A 84 1.45 -13.08 1.17
N TYR A 85 1.52 -12.23 2.19
CA TYR A 85 2.60 -12.23 3.17
C TYR A 85 2.07 -12.55 4.57
N GLU A 86 2.95 -13.05 5.46
CA GLU A 86 2.65 -13.34 6.88
C GLU A 86 1.51 -14.33 7.12
N GLY A 87 1.46 -15.38 6.32
CA GLY A 87 0.48 -16.46 6.46
C GLY A 87 -0.84 -16.18 5.75
N ARG A 88 -1.03 -14.96 5.22
CA ARG A 88 -2.20 -14.63 4.39
C ARG A 88 -2.24 -15.43 3.08
N GLN A 89 -1.11 -15.95 2.62
CA GLN A 89 -1.06 -16.85 1.46
C GLN A 89 -1.74 -18.21 1.70
N TYR A 90 -1.86 -18.66 2.95
CA TYR A 90 -2.46 -19.95 3.30
C TYR A 90 -3.95 -19.86 3.63
N ILE A 91 -4.51 -18.64 3.62
CA ILE A 91 -5.90 -18.39 3.91
C ILE A 91 -6.67 -18.32 2.61
N GLU A 92 -7.86 -18.91 2.56
CA GLU A 92 -8.76 -18.76 1.43
C GLU A 92 -9.36 -17.35 1.43
N LEU A 93 -9.04 -16.59 0.39
CA LEU A 93 -9.43 -15.20 0.23
C LEU A 93 -9.92 -15.00 -1.20
N ASP A 94 -10.96 -14.19 -1.38
CA ASP A 94 -11.31 -13.63 -2.68
C ASP A 94 -10.15 -12.75 -3.16
N ARG A 95 -9.43 -13.20 -4.19
CA ARG A 95 -8.19 -12.58 -4.67
C ARG A 95 -8.34 -11.88 -6.01
N ALA A 96 -9.55 -11.55 -6.47
CA ALA A 96 -9.79 -10.96 -7.80
C ALA A 96 -9.74 -11.98 -8.96
N PRO A 97 -9.99 -11.57 -10.21
CA PRO A 97 -10.16 -10.19 -10.71
C PRO A 97 -11.52 -9.57 -10.34
N TRP A 98 -11.56 -8.27 -10.00
CA TRP A 98 -12.81 -7.55 -9.69
C TRP A 98 -13.12 -6.51 -10.77
N THR A 99 -14.39 -6.36 -11.14
CA THR A 99 -14.82 -5.39 -12.18
C THR A 99 -15.16 -4.02 -11.60
N THR A 100 -15.46 -3.95 -10.30
CA THR A 100 -15.90 -2.71 -9.63
C THR A 100 -15.07 -2.40 -8.41
N LEU A 101 -14.96 -1.10 -8.10
CA LEU A 101 -14.30 -0.63 -6.87
C LEU A 101 -14.97 -1.21 -5.62
N HIS A 102 -16.30 -1.33 -5.63
CA HIS A 102 -17.06 -1.88 -4.52
C HIS A 102 -16.71 -3.34 -4.21
N GLN A 103 -16.60 -4.19 -5.24
CA GLN A 103 -16.14 -5.58 -5.06
C GLN A 103 -14.73 -5.63 -4.47
N TYR A 104 -13.80 -4.83 -5.01
CA TYR A 104 -12.44 -4.76 -4.50
C TYR A 104 -12.41 -4.36 -3.02
N LEU A 105 -13.09 -3.28 -2.64
CA LEU A 105 -13.12 -2.81 -1.25
C LEU A 105 -13.82 -3.80 -0.31
N THR A 106 -14.85 -4.48 -0.79
CA THR A 106 -15.52 -5.56 -0.05
C THR A 106 -14.58 -6.72 0.22
N ALA A 107 -13.82 -7.15 -0.79
CA ALA A 107 -12.82 -8.21 -0.65
C ALA A 107 -11.69 -7.81 0.32
N VAL A 108 -11.26 -6.54 0.28
CA VAL A 108 -10.29 -5.98 1.25
C VAL A 108 -10.84 -6.08 2.69
N GLY A 109 -12.10 -5.70 2.91
CA GLY A 109 -12.73 -5.76 4.23
C GLY A 109 -12.89 -7.20 4.73
N ARG A 110 -13.39 -8.10 3.87
CA ARG A 110 -13.52 -9.54 4.19
C ARG A 110 -12.17 -10.16 4.51
N ARG A 111 -11.13 -9.83 3.75
CA ARG A 111 -9.77 -10.28 4.03
C ARG A 111 -9.32 -9.88 5.41
N GLU A 112 -9.47 -8.62 5.81
CA GLU A 112 -9.01 -8.21 7.15
C GLU A 112 -9.81 -8.91 8.26
N MET A 113 -11.11 -9.08 8.09
CA MET A 113 -11.95 -9.84 9.03
C MET A 113 -11.46 -11.28 9.19
N ILE A 114 -11.22 -11.98 8.08
CA ILE A 114 -10.71 -13.36 8.09
C ILE A 114 -9.30 -13.42 8.69
N CYS A 115 -8.43 -12.46 8.35
CA CYS A 115 -7.06 -12.43 8.83
C CYS A 115 -6.99 -12.25 10.35
N VAL A 116 -7.88 -11.43 10.94
CA VAL A 116 -7.97 -11.28 12.40
C VAL A 116 -8.36 -12.60 13.08
N GLN A 117 -9.15 -13.44 12.42
CA GLN A 117 -9.62 -14.71 12.98
C GLN A 117 -8.62 -15.85 12.79
N GLN A 118 -7.94 -15.89 11.63
CA GLN A 118 -7.19 -17.07 11.19
C GLN A 118 -5.66 -16.88 11.19
N VAL A 119 -5.15 -15.64 11.15
CA VAL A 119 -3.70 -15.41 11.19
C VAL A 119 -3.23 -15.43 12.65
N PRO A 120 -2.35 -16.35 13.07
CA PRO A 120 -1.92 -16.46 14.47
C PRO A 120 -1.22 -15.21 15.01
N LYS A 121 -0.55 -14.46 14.13
CA LYS A 121 0.14 -13.22 14.46
C LYS A 121 0.08 -12.27 13.29
N LEU A 122 -0.79 -11.26 13.39
CA LEU A 122 -0.77 -10.14 12.47
C LEU A 122 0.51 -9.33 12.74
N SER A 123 1.34 -9.15 11.71
CA SER A 123 2.46 -8.23 11.88
C SER A 123 1.95 -6.79 11.93
N PRO A 124 2.70 -5.90 12.59
CA PRO A 124 2.50 -4.48 12.42
C PRO A 124 2.67 -4.12 10.93
N THR A 125 1.73 -3.33 10.41
CA THR A 125 1.73 -2.83 9.03
C THR A 125 3.10 -2.29 8.61
N GLN A 126 3.42 -2.32 7.31
CA GLN A 126 4.72 -1.87 6.79
C GLN A 126 5.07 -0.45 7.25
N VAL A 127 4.07 0.43 7.35
CA VAL A 127 4.20 1.80 7.88
C VAL A 127 4.67 1.76 9.33
N THR A 128 4.00 0.99 10.19
CA THR A 128 4.41 0.78 11.58
C THR A 128 5.80 0.16 11.65
N ARG A 129 6.15 -0.80 10.78
CA ARG A 129 7.48 -1.40 10.77
C ARG A 129 8.57 -0.38 10.43
N ILE A 130 8.37 0.46 9.41
CA ILE A 130 9.31 1.52 9.02
C ILE A 130 9.42 2.59 10.10
N LEU A 131 8.29 3.01 10.69
CA LEU A 131 8.28 3.99 11.77
C LEU A 131 8.97 3.44 13.02
N CYS A 132 8.67 2.21 13.43
CA CYS A 132 9.28 1.56 14.59
C CYS A 132 10.76 1.20 14.36
N SER A 133 11.16 0.81 13.13
CA SER A 133 12.57 0.56 12.80
C SER A 133 13.39 1.86 12.80
N ASN A 134 12.83 2.94 12.27
CA ASN A 134 13.47 4.26 12.26
C ASN A 134 13.52 4.90 13.65
N ARG A 135 12.56 4.58 14.54
CA ARG A 135 12.62 4.98 15.96
C ARG A 135 13.75 4.25 16.69
N ARG A 136 13.90 2.94 16.46
CA ARG A 136 14.97 2.14 17.09
C ARG A 136 16.37 2.53 16.61
N ALA A 137 16.52 3.00 15.38
CA ALA A 137 17.79 3.48 14.83
C ALA A 137 18.21 4.88 15.30
N LYS A 138 17.35 5.61 16.03
CA LYS A 138 17.60 7.01 16.43
C LYS A 138 17.98 7.22 17.91
N ASP A 139 18.02 6.19 18.73
CA ASP A 139 18.50 6.30 20.13
C ASP A 139 19.79 5.50 20.35
N PRO A 140 20.97 6.16 20.36
CA PRO A 140 22.20 5.61 20.94
C PRO A 140 22.33 5.87 22.45
N SER A 141 21.31 6.42 23.12
CA SER A 141 21.40 6.89 24.51
C SER A 141 20.77 5.98 25.57
N TYR A 142 20.07 4.91 25.21
CA TYR A 142 19.53 3.97 26.21
C TYR A 142 20.36 2.70 26.31
N THR A 143 21.54 2.86 26.93
CA THR A 143 22.23 1.76 27.59
C THR A 143 21.52 1.47 28.92
N LEU A 144 20.93 0.28 29.02
CA LEU A 144 20.66 -0.51 30.24
C LEU A 144 20.11 0.23 31.47
N LEU A 145 18.82 0.05 31.74
CA LEU A 145 18.31 -0.02 33.12
C LEU A 145 17.88 -1.47 33.41
N PRO A 146 18.17 -2.00 34.61
CA PRO A 146 17.96 -3.42 34.93
C PRO A 146 16.46 -3.75 35.03
N PRO A 147 16.09 -5.04 34.90
CA PRO A 147 14.71 -5.47 35.03
C PRO A 147 14.37 -5.59 36.51
N ASP A 148 13.92 -4.50 37.12
CA ASP A 148 13.13 -4.58 38.34
C ASP A 148 12.18 -3.37 38.45
N LEU A 149 10.97 -3.65 38.95
CA LEU A 149 9.85 -2.77 39.25
C LEU A 149 9.09 -2.14 38.08
N ALA A 150 8.05 -2.88 37.65
CA ALA A 150 6.65 -2.56 37.99
C ALA A 150 5.73 -2.81 36.79
N ALA A 151 5.15 -4.00 36.78
CA ALA A 151 3.76 -4.11 36.38
C ALA A 151 2.92 -3.30 37.37
N SER A 152 2.24 -2.26 36.90
CA SER A 152 1.04 -1.74 37.57
C SER A 152 0.22 -0.89 36.59
N ASP A 153 -0.87 -1.50 36.15
CA ASP A 153 -2.19 -0.92 35.91
C ASP A 153 -2.28 0.60 35.75
N ALA A 154 -2.66 1.02 34.54
CA ALA A 154 -3.36 2.29 34.32
C ALA A 154 -4.32 2.16 33.12
N PHE A 155 -5.32 1.28 33.25
CA PHE A 155 -6.55 1.37 32.45
C PHE A 155 -7.78 1.35 33.37
N ARG A 156 -7.97 2.43 34.12
CA ARG A 156 -9.26 2.81 34.70
C ARG A 156 -9.18 4.21 35.29
N SER A 157 -9.81 5.18 34.63
CA SER A 157 -10.76 6.14 35.23
C SER A 157 -10.88 7.43 34.40
N GLY A 158 -12.13 7.77 34.04
CA GLY A 158 -12.62 9.13 33.77
C GLY A 158 -12.19 9.74 32.43
N SER A 159 -13.00 10.50 31.70
CA SER A 159 -14.31 11.10 31.99
C SER A 159 -14.88 11.62 30.67
N THR A 160 -16.19 11.53 30.53
CA THR A 160 -16.99 12.20 29.51
C THR A 160 -16.74 13.71 29.50
N GLU A 161 -16.28 14.25 28.37
CA GLU A 161 -16.54 15.64 28.00
C GLU A 161 -17.05 15.69 26.55
N SER A 162 -18.26 16.23 26.44
CA SER A 162 -19.01 16.53 25.23
C SER A 162 -18.32 17.63 24.41
N ILE A 163 -17.96 17.32 23.17
CA ILE A 163 -17.50 18.32 22.20
C ILE A 163 -18.67 18.66 21.28
N GLY A 164 -19.11 19.91 21.33
CA GLY A 164 -20.24 20.44 20.57
C GLY A 164 -20.02 20.42 19.06
N LEU A 165 -21.11 20.15 18.33
CA LEU A 165 -21.19 20.28 16.89
C LEU A 165 -21.01 21.75 16.49
N ALA A 166 -19.92 22.06 15.79
CA ALA A 166 -19.83 23.27 14.98
C ALA A 166 -20.63 23.06 13.69
N GLN A 167 -21.75 23.74 13.56
CA GLN A 167 -22.53 23.80 12.32
C GLN A 167 -21.73 24.53 11.23
N ARG A 168 -21.67 23.93 10.04
CA ARG A 168 -21.18 24.59 8.82
C ARG A 168 -22.27 25.54 8.28
N PRO A 169 -21.94 26.73 7.79
CA PRO A 169 -22.85 27.48 6.96
C PRO A 169 -22.95 26.82 5.57
N SER A 170 -24.19 26.63 5.12
CA SER A 170 -24.58 26.22 3.77
C SER A 170 -24.52 27.42 2.80
N PRO A 171 -24.49 27.20 1.48
CA PRO A 171 -24.00 28.18 0.48
C PRO A 171 -24.90 29.40 0.27
#